data_AF-A0A2U2HM38-F1
#
_entry.id   AF-A0A2U2HM38-F1
#
_cell.length_a   1.000
_cell.length_b   1.000
_cell.length_c   1.000
_cell.angle_alpha   90.00
_cell.angle_beta   90.00
_cell.angle_gamma   90.00
#
_symmetry.space_group_name_H-M   'P 1'
#
loop_
_entity.id
_entity.type
_entity.pdbx_description
1 polymer ?
#
loop_
_entity_poly.entity_id
_entity_poly.type
_entity_poly.pdbx_seq_one_letter_code
_entity_poly.pdbx_strand_id
1 'polypeptide(L)'
;MPATSSWIDPGQAVLGAAAAPQSGVTGVFALTVKATGHTKKVYLNSELDYRNSRNLSVALTPGAAAELESLLKSPPEVALKGKRILVAGTARRVRIDFIVDDKQTGKYYYQTHVLVTDASQIRIL
;
A
#
# COMPACT_ATOMS: atom_id res chain seq x y z
N MET A 1 12.21 20.16 -22.36
CA MET A 1 12.60 19.16 -21.35
C MET A 1 11.37 18.32 -21.05
N PRO A 2 11.33 17.00 -21.34
CA PRO A 2 10.19 16.20 -20.94
C PRO A 2 10.23 16.06 -19.42
N ALA A 3 9.11 16.34 -18.75
CA ALA A 3 8.98 16.10 -17.32
C ALA A 3 9.08 14.59 -17.07
N THR A 4 10.23 14.13 -16.56
CA THR A 4 10.34 12.80 -15.99
C THR A 4 9.36 12.74 -14.83
N SER A 5 8.23 12.07 -15.04
CA SER A 5 7.31 11.75 -13.95
C SER A 5 8.05 10.76 -13.05
N SER A 6 8.80 11.28 -12.07
CA SER A 6 9.63 10.48 -11.19
C SER A 6 8.73 9.83 -10.15
N TRP A 7 8.14 8.69 -10.51
CA TRP A 7 7.38 7.88 -9.57
C TRP A 7 8.32 7.36 -8.48
N ILE A 8 7.76 7.15 -7.28
CA ILE A 8 8.49 6.66 -6.11
C ILE A 8 8.37 5.14 -6.08
N ASP A 9 9.49 4.43 -6.09
CA ASP A 9 9.49 2.98 -5.95
C ASP A 9 9.17 2.55 -4.49
N PRO A 10 8.68 1.32 -4.23
CA PRO A 10 8.29 0.87 -2.90
C PRO A 10 9.42 1.00 -1.87
N GLY A 11 10.66 0.67 -2.25
CA GLY A 11 11.82 0.81 -1.38
C GLY A 11 12.09 2.26 -0.98
N GLN A 12 11.94 3.21 -1.92
CA GLN A 12 12.08 4.64 -1.62
C GLN A 12 10.94 5.14 -0.73
N ALA A 13 9.70 4.66 -0.97
CA ALA A 13 8.55 4.98 -0.13
C ALA A 13 8.75 4.54 1.31
N VAL A 14 9.24 3.31 1.52
CA VAL A 14 9.55 2.76 2.84
C VAL A 14 10.67 3.56 3.53
N LEU A 15 11.78 3.82 2.84
CA LEU A 15 12.90 4.58 3.40
C LEU A 15 12.46 6.01 3.76
N GLY A 16 11.71 6.66 2.88
CA GLY A 16 11.19 7.99 3.10
C GLY A 16 10.18 8.06 4.26
N ALA A 17 9.25 7.11 4.33
CA ALA A 17 8.29 7.02 5.45
C ALA A 17 9.00 6.73 6.79
N ALA A 18 10.12 6.00 6.76
CA ALA A 18 10.96 5.79 7.92
C ALA A 18 11.71 7.05 8.36
N ALA A 19 12.15 7.89 7.42
CA ALA A 19 12.82 9.16 7.69
C ALA A 19 11.85 10.27 8.17
N ALA A 20 10.57 10.18 7.78
CA ALA A 20 9.52 11.14 8.16
C ALA A 20 8.37 10.46 8.93
N PRO A 21 8.59 10.00 10.17
CA PRO A 21 7.60 9.19 10.90
C PRO A 21 6.29 9.92 11.23
N GLN A 22 6.29 11.26 11.32
CA GLN A 22 5.09 12.06 11.58
C GLN A 22 4.33 12.40 10.29
N SER A 23 5.04 12.81 9.24
CA SER A 23 4.42 13.34 8.01
C SER A 23 4.20 12.26 6.94
N GLY A 24 5.02 11.21 6.94
CA GLY A 24 5.11 10.27 5.82
C GLY A 24 5.75 10.90 4.58
N VAL A 25 5.69 10.19 3.46
CA VAL A 25 6.08 10.70 2.14
C VAL A 25 4.87 10.75 1.24
N THR A 26 4.62 11.91 0.64
CA THR A 26 3.50 12.12 -0.29
C THR A 26 4.03 12.10 -1.72
N GLY A 27 3.33 11.39 -2.60
CA GLY A 27 3.69 11.31 -4.01
C GLY A 27 2.89 10.26 -4.76
N VAL A 28 3.42 9.88 -5.92
CA VAL A 28 2.88 8.80 -6.75
C VAL A 28 3.82 7.62 -6.68
N PHE A 29 3.32 6.49 -6.18
CA PHE A 29 4.09 5.26 -5.99
C PHE A 29 3.84 4.31 -7.15
N ALA A 30 4.90 3.87 -7.81
CA ALA A 30 4.81 2.82 -8.83
C ALA A 30 5.15 1.48 -8.20
N LEU A 31 4.20 0.54 -8.18
CA LEU A 31 4.44 -0.79 -7.63
C LEU A 31 3.82 -1.89 -8.48
N THR A 32 4.41 -3.08 -8.45
CA THR A 32 3.76 -4.31 -8.91
C THR A 32 3.07 -4.96 -7.73
N VAL A 33 1.78 -5.26 -7.87
CA VAL A 33 1.02 -5.96 -6.81
C VAL A 33 1.41 -7.44 -6.83
N LYS A 34 2.31 -7.85 -5.94
CA LYS A 34 2.76 -9.25 -5.84
C LYS A 34 1.82 -10.12 -5.01
N ALA A 35 1.26 -9.55 -3.95
CA ALA A 35 0.30 -10.25 -3.09
C ALA A 35 -0.88 -9.34 -2.74
N THR A 36 -2.01 -9.95 -2.44
CA THR A 36 -3.23 -9.27 -2.00
C THR A 36 -3.72 -9.91 -0.71
N GLY A 37 -4.41 -9.14 0.12
CA GLY A 37 -4.96 -9.63 1.38
C GLY A 37 -6.24 -8.90 1.73
N HIS A 38 -7.15 -9.59 2.40
CA HIS A 38 -8.44 -9.05 2.80
C HIS A 38 -8.68 -9.32 4.29
N THR A 39 -9.07 -8.29 5.02
CA THR A 39 -9.54 -8.43 6.41
C THR A 39 -10.72 -7.46 6.59
N LYS A 40 -10.49 -6.26 7.12
CA LYS A 40 -11.49 -5.16 7.14
C LYS A 40 -11.37 -4.22 5.95
N LYS A 41 -10.24 -4.30 5.25
CA LYS A 41 -9.83 -3.51 4.10
C LYS A 41 -9.15 -4.45 3.12
N VAL A 42 -9.13 -4.06 1.85
CA VAL A 42 -8.33 -4.73 0.83
C VAL A 42 -6.93 -4.15 0.89
N TYR A 43 -5.92 -5.02 0.85
CA TYR A 43 -4.50 -4.65 0.82
C TYR A 43 -3.86 -5.16 -0.46
N LEU A 44 -3.16 -4.27 -1.17
CA LEU A 44 -2.32 -4.61 -2.32
C LEU A 44 -0.86 -4.43 -1.90
N ASN A 45 -0.05 -5.48 -2.00
CA ASN A 45 1.31 -5.51 -1.46
C ASN A 45 2.35 -5.53 -2.57
N SER A 46 3.41 -4.73 -2.43
CA SER A 46 4.55 -4.75 -3.35
C SER A 46 5.44 -5.99 -3.19
N GLU A 47 5.34 -6.67 -2.05
CA GLU A 47 6.06 -7.92 -1.75
C GLU A 47 5.11 -9.10 -1.53
N LEU A 48 5.63 -10.32 -1.73
CA LEU A 48 4.87 -11.56 -1.50
C LEU A 48 4.53 -11.75 -0.03
N ASP A 49 5.47 -11.40 0.85
CA ASP A 49 5.27 -11.36 2.30
C ASP A 49 5.02 -9.92 2.75
N TYR A 50 3.81 -9.65 3.26
CA TYR A 50 3.43 -8.33 3.75
C TYR A 50 4.23 -7.88 4.98
N ARG A 51 4.86 -8.83 5.70
CA ARG A 51 5.73 -8.54 6.86
C ARG A 51 7.14 -8.14 6.44
N ASN A 52 7.48 -8.25 5.16
CA ASN A 52 8.77 -7.81 4.66
C ASN A 52 8.94 -6.31 4.91
N SER A 53 10.08 -5.93 5.51
CA SER A 53 10.38 -4.52 5.81
C SER A 53 10.40 -3.60 4.58
N ARG A 54 10.58 -4.17 3.38
CA ARG A 54 10.55 -3.46 2.09
C ARG A 54 9.16 -3.38 1.47
N ASN A 55 8.15 -3.96 2.10
CA ASN A 55 6.79 -3.99 1.57
C ASN A 55 6.11 -2.62 1.71
N LEU A 56 5.53 -2.16 0.61
CA LEU A 56 4.56 -1.07 0.57
C LEU A 56 3.17 -1.69 0.44
N SER A 57 2.34 -1.53 1.47
CA SER A 57 0.95 -1.96 1.45
C SER A 57 0.05 -0.80 1.04
N VAL A 58 -0.72 -0.97 -0.02
CA VAL A 58 -1.79 -0.04 -0.41
C VAL A 58 -3.07 -0.52 0.25
N ALA A 59 -3.57 0.25 1.22
CA ALA A 59 -4.77 -0.06 1.97
C ALA A 59 -5.97 0.66 1.33
N LEU A 60 -6.85 -0.11 0.68
CA LEU A 60 -8.08 0.42 0.10
C LEU A 60 -9.15 0.53 1.20
N THR A 61 -9.78 1.68 1.32
CA THR A 61 -11.02 1.78 2.08
C THR A 61 -12.14 0.98 1.39
N PRO A 62 -13.20 0.57 2.12
CA PRO A 62 -14.33 -0.13 1.50
C PRO A 62 -14.97 0.65 0.34
N GLY A 63 -15.06 1.98 0.45
CA GLY A 63 -15.55 2.85 -0.62
C GLY A 63 -14.66 2.77 -1.87
N ALA A 64 -13.36 3.01 -1.73
CA ALA A 64 -12.41 2.91 -2.84
C ALA A 64 -12.40 1.52 -3.49
N ALA A 65 -12.49 0.46 -2.68
CA ALA A 65 -12.52 -0.91 -3.19
C ALA A 65 -13.77 -1.18 -4.03
N ALA A 66 -14.93 -0.72 -3.59
CA ALA A 66 -16.19 -0.87 -4.34
C ALA A 66 -16.20 -0.04 -5.64
N GLU A 67 -15.64 1.18 -5.62
CA GLU A 67 -15.47 1.98 -6.83
C GLU A 67 -14.54 1.30 -7.83
N LEU A 68 -13.40 0.79 -7.37
CA LEU A 68 -12.47 0.04 -8.22
C LEU A 68 -13.10 -1.22 -8.77
N GLU A 69 -13.86 -1.95 -7.97
CA GLU A 69 -14.56 -3.15 -8.43
C GLU A 69 -15.58 -2.81 -9.54
N SER A 70 -16.32 -1.72 -9.40
CA SER A 70 -17.26 -1.25 -10.42
C SER A 70 -16.56 -0.84 -11.73
N LEU A 71 -15.39 -0.21 -11.64
CA LEU A 71 -14.58 0.20 -12.79
C LEU A 71 -13.91 -1.00 -13.48
N LEU A 72 -13.38 -1.93 -12.69
CA LEU A 72 -12.62 -3.10 -13.17
C LEU A 72 -13.52 -4.29 -13.53
N LYS A 73 -14.81 -4.24 -13.15
CA LYS A 73 -15.77 -5.34 -13.26
C LYS A 73 -15.30 -6.63 -12.57
N SER A 74 -14.45 -6.50 -11.55
CA SER A 74 -13.85 -7.59 -10.80
C SER A 74 -13.26 -7.08 -9.49
N PRO A 75 -13.25 -7.88 -8.40
CA PRO A 75 -12.68 -7.46 -7.12
C PRO A 75 -11.24 -6.96 -7.30
N PRO A 76 -10.86 -5.80 -6.70
CA PRO A 76 -9.54 -5.19 -6.91
C PRO A 76 -8.39 -6.12 -6.50
N GLU A 77 -8.58 -6.95 -5.49
CA GLU A 77 -7.61 -7.96 -5.03
C GLU A 77 -7.33 -9.09 -6.03
N VAL A 78 -8.25 -9.31 -6.97
CA VAL A 78 -8.10 -10.27 -8.07
C VAL A 78 -7.59 -9.54 -9.30
N ALA A 79 -8.27 -8.45 -9.69
CA ALA A 79 -8.01 -7.71 -10.92
C ALA A 79 -6.62 -7.06 -10.96
N LEU A 80 -6.15 -6.56 -9.81
CA LEU A 80 -4.87 -5.85 -9.71
C LEU A 80 -3.70 -6.77 -9.38
N LYS A 81 -3.94 -8.04 -9.00
CA LYS A 81 -2.87 -8.97 -8.68
C LYS A 81 -1.99 -9.23 -9.90
N GLY A 82 -0.68 -9.11 -9.73
CA GLY A 82 0.32 -9.21 -10.79
C GLY A 82 0.39 -7.98 -11.72
N LYS A 83 -0.44 -6.96 -11.51
CA LYS A 83 -0.43 -5.73 -12.31
C LYS A 83 0.55 -4.72 -11.74
N ARG A 84 1.12 -3.89 -12.62
CA ARG A 84 1.85 -2.68 -12.24
C ARG A 84 0.85 -1.53 -12.13
N ILE A 85 0.87 -0.84 -11.01
CA ILE A 85 -0.05 0.26 -10.70
C ILE A 85 0.73 1.49 -10.23
N LEU A 86 0.13 2.65 -10.48
CA LEU A 86 0.46 3.92 -9.84
C LEU A 86 -0.54 4.18 -8.73
N VAL A 87 -0.05 4.63 -7.58
CA VAL A 87 -0.88 4.98 -6.42
C VAL A 87 -0.49 6.36 -5.94
N ALA A 88 -1.39 7.33 -6.05
CA ALA A 88 -1.22 8.66 -5.49
C ALA A 88 -1.65 8.69 -4.02
N GLY A 89 -0.81 9.18 -3.12
CA GLY A 89 -1.17 9.32 -1.71
C GLY A 89 0.02 9.59 -0.81
N THR A 90 -0.14 9.28 0.48
CA THR A 90 0.93 9.41 1.47
C THR A 90 1.30 8.04 2.03
N ALA A 91 2.55 7.64 1.85
CA ALA A 91 3.15 6.49 2.51
C ALA A 91 3.51 6.83 3.96
N ARG A 92 2.93 6.10 4.91
CA ARG A 92 3.14 6.30 6.35
C ARG A 92 3.61 5.01 7.00
N ARG A 93 4.50 5.15 7.97
CA ARG A 93 4.98 4.03 8.77
C ARG A 93 3.98 3.74 9.89
N VAL A 94 3.47 2.52 9.92
CA VAL A 94 2.48 2.03 10.88
C VAL A 94 3.15 1.01 11.80
N ARG A 95 3.09 1.24 13.11
CA ARG A 95 3.54 0.28 14.12
C ARG A 95 2.49 -0.82 14.27
N ILE A 96 2.94 -2.07 14.21
CA ILE A 96 2.11 -3.24 14.44
C ILE A 96 2.72 -4.00 15.62
N ASP A 97 1.96 -4.10 16.70
CA ASP A 97 2.36 -4.84 17.89
C ASP A 97 2.07 -6.34 17.72
N PHE A 98 3.01 -7.19 18.12
CA PHE A 98 2.82 -8.64 18.15
C PHE A 98 1.99 -9.01 19.39
N ILE A 99 0.82 -9.58 19.13
CA ILE A 99 -0.10 -10.12 20.14
C ILE A 99 -0.11 -11.65 19.98
N VAL A 100 0.05 -12.38 21.08
CA VAL A 100 -0.05 -13.85 21.15
C VAL A 100 -1.00 -14.18 22.30
N ASP A 101 -2.02 -14.99 22.05
CA ASP A 101 -3.05 -15.36 23.04
C ASP A 101 -3.65 -14.15 23.79
N ASP A 102 -4.01 -13.10 23.03
CA ASP A 102 -4.50 -11.81 23.53
C ASP A 102 -3.55 -11.05 24.48
N LYS A 103 -2.28 -11.48 24.60
CA LYS A 103 -1.24 -10.81 25.39
C LYS A 103 -0.27 -10.06 24.49
N GLN A 104 -0.01 -8.80 24.83
CA GLN A 104 1.07 -8.03 24.21
C GLN A 104 2.42 -8.68 24.53
N THR A 105 3.19 -8.99 23.49
CA THR A 105 4.51 -9.62 23.66
C THR A 105 5.63 -8.60 23.90
N GLY A 106 5.33 -7.29 23.80
CA GLY A 106 6.31 -6.20 23.79
C GLY A 106 7.11 -6.09 22.49
N LYS A 107 7.01 -7.07 21.59
CA LYS A 107 7.61 -7.02 20.25
C LYS A 107 6.69 -6.25 19.32
N TYR A 108 7.29 -5.44 18.45
CA TYR A 108 6.58 -4.73 17.39
C TYR A 108 7.38 -4.78 16.11
N TYR A 109 6.69 -4.58 14.99
CA TYR A 109 7.29 -4.35 13.70
C TYR A 109 6.62 -3.16 13.03
N TYR A 110 7.22 -2.69 11.95
CA TYR A 110 6.66 -1.60 11.17
C TYR A 110 6.26 -2.09 9.80
N GLN A 111 5.11 -1.62 9.35
CA GLN A 111 4.68 -1.71 7.95
C GLN A 111 4.62 -0.30 7.37
N THR A 112 4.71 -0.17 6.05
CA THR A 112 4.49 1.10 5.37
C THR A 112 3.21 1.03 4.58
N HIS A 113 2.25 1.89 4.90
CA HIS A 113 0.92 1.91 4.31
C HIS A 113 0.68 3.17 3.49
N VAL A 114 0.07 3.02 2.31
CA VAL A 114 -0.56 4.11 1.57
C VAL A 114 -2.07 3.93 1.68
N LEU A 115 -2.76 4.90 2.26
CA LEU A 115 -4.22 4.86 2.34
C LEU A 115 -4.83 5.37 1.03
N VAL A 116 -5.74 4.58 0.46
CA VAL A 116 -6.50 4.95 -0.73
C VAL A 116 -7.99 5.04 -0.36
N THR A 117 -8.53 6.24 -0.49
CA THR A 117 -9.91 6.59 -0.20
C THR A 117 -10.79 6.66 -1.45
N ASP A 118 -10.17 6.86 -2.62
CA ASP A 118 -10.86 7.07 -3.89
C ASP A 118 -10.20 6.25 -5.01
N ALA A 119 -11.00 5.67 -5.90
CA ALA A 119 -10.47 4.85 -7.01
C ALA A 119 -9.54 5.63 -7.95
N SER A 120 -9.75 6.95 -8.09
CA SER A 120 -8.95 7.85 -8.92
C SER A 120 -7.48 7.94 -8.50
N GLN A 121 -7.15 7.58 -7.25
CA GLN A 121 -5.78 7.51 -6.77
C GLN A 121 -5.00 6.34 -7.38
N ILE A 122 -5.68 5.35 -7.96
CA ILE A 122 -5.05 4.17 -8.57
C ILE A 122 -5.17 4.23 -10.09
N ARG A 123 -4.05 4.01 -10.76
CA ARG A 123 -3.99 3.85 -12.22
C ARG A 123 -3.18 2.63 -12.59
N ILE A 124 -3.74 1.77 -13.44
CA ILE A 124 -3.02 0.63 -14.00
C ILE A 124 -2.09 1.13 -15.12
N LEU A 125 -0.86 0.60 -15.16
CA LEU A 125 0.12 0.83 -16.23
C LEU A 125 0.05 -0.25 -17.31
#